data_AF-A0A1S3JXU8-F1
#
_entry.id   AF-A0A1S3JXU8-F1
#
_cell.length_a   1.000
_cell.length_b   1.000
_cell.length_c   1.000
_cell.angle_alpha   90.00
_cell.angle_beta   90.00
_cell.angle_gamma   90.00
#
_symmetry.space_group_name_H-M   'P 1'
#
loop_
_entity.id
_entity.type
_entity.pdbx_description
1 polymer ?
#
loop_
_entity_poly.entity_id
_entity_poly.type
_entity_poly.pdbx_seq_one_letter_code
_entity_poly.pdbx_strand_id
1 'polypeptide(L)'
;MSTQDERYAFIAEWYDPNAALIRRYQFLYYPKDNTIEMFDLKNRRHFLKRTKSEQITLNELYIGSTINVHARQLNFVDYGDEYTRKKLSSKKERTLGMIKPDSMKKMGEILDLIFKNGFLITKMKKISLSRNEALEFYQEHQSKMFFNTLIQYITSGPVMAFELMGENAVEKWRNLLGPTDSAEARSEAPYSIRARFGTGGIFFQDP
;
A
#
# COMPACT_ATOMS: atom_id res chain seq x y z
N MET A 1 10.39 7.45 37.35
CA MET A 1 9.65 7.78 36.11
C MET A 1 9.10 6.48 35.55
N SER A 2 7.78 6.30 35.60
CA SER A 2 7.10 5.10 35.13
C SER A 2 7.47 4.82 33.67
N THR A 3 8.12 3.68 33.40
CA THR A 3 8.31 3.16 32.04
C THR A 3 6.95 2.89 31.45
N GLN A 4 6.38 3.89 30.77
CA GLN A 4 5.14 3.72 30.05
C GLN A 4 5.43 2.71 28.93
N ASP A 5 4.87 1.50 29.05
CA ASP A 5 5.01 0.47 28.02
C ASP A 5 4.68 1.10 26.66
N GLU A 6 5.57 0.93 25.69
CA GLU A 6 5.37 1.46 24.34
C GLU A 6 4.01 0.97 23.81
N ARG A 7 3.19 1.91 23.36
CA ARG A 7 1.86 1.64 22.81
C ARG A 7 1.61 2.57 21.63
N TYR A 8 0.79 2.10 20.70
CA TYR A 8 0.32 2.89 19.58
C TYR A 8 -1.19 3.05 19.65
N ALA A 9 -1.65 4.28 19.59
CA ALA A 9 -3.06 4.63 19.67
C ALA A 9 -3.60 5.05 18.30
N PHE A 10 -4.78 4.57 17.97
CA PHE A 10 -5.50 4.91 16.75
C PHE A 10 -6.96 5.24 17.07
N ILE A 11 -7.56 6.10 16.25
CA ILE A 11 -9.01 6.29 16.20
C ILE A 11 -9.55 5.28 15.19
N ALA A 12 -10.37 4.37 15.68
CA ALA A 12 -11.01 3.33 14.88
C ALA A 12 -12.50 3.59 14.76
N GLU A 13 -13.03 3.48 13.54
CA GLU A 13 -14.45 3.51 13.25
C GLU A 13 -14.97 2.09 12.97
N TRP A 14 -16.15 1.78 13.52
CA TRP A 14 -16.87 0.56 13.23
C TRP A 14 -18.32 0.90 12.92
N TYR A 15 -18.84 0.41 11.79
CA TYR A 15 -20.26 0.50 11.49
C TYR A 15 -21.02 -0.61 12.23
N ASP A 16 -21.91 -0.21 13.15
CA ASP A 16 -22.80 -1.11 13.87
C ASP A 16 -24.09 -1.29 13.05
N PRO A 17 -24.29 -2.45 12.40
CA PRO A 17 -25.43 -2.66 11.53
C PRO A 17 -26.76 -2.69 12.30
N ASN A 18 -26.76 -3.08 13.58
CA ASN A 18 -27.99 -3.18 14.37
C ASN A 18 -28.51 -1.79 14.77
N ALA A 19 -27.60 -0.87 15.04
CA ALA A 19 -27.93 0.50 15.42
C ALA A 19 -27.84 1.49 14.25
N ALA A 20 -27.49 1.00 13.04
CA ALA A 20 -27.30 1.78 11.82
C ALA A 20 -26.42 3.03 12.03
N LEU A 21 -25.35 2.91 12.83
CA LEU A 21 -24.51 4.04 13.20
C LEU A 21 -23.03 3.70 13.21
N ILE A 22 -22.19 4.72 13.02
CA ILE A 22 -20.74 4.59 13.15
C ILE A 22 -20.35 4.84 14.61
N ARG A 23 -19.65 3.87 15.20
CA ARG A 23 -19.03 3.97 16.52
C ARG A 23 -17.56 4.30 16.38
N ARG A 24 -17.06 5.17 17.26
CA ARG A 24 -15.64 5.54 17.35
C ARG A 24 -15.02 4.99 18.61
N TYR A 25 -13.86 4.35 18.44
CA TYR A 25 -13.07 3.78 19.51
C TYR A 25 -11.66 4.34 19.47
N GLN A 26 -11.05 4.49 20.65
CA GLN A 26 -9.60 4.54 20.75
C GLN A 26 -9.11 3.10 20.81
N PHE A 27 -8.39 2.69 19.78
CA PHE A 27 -7.73 1.41 19.70
C PHE A 27 -6.28 1.56 20.16
N LEU A 28 -5.82 0.68 21.03
CA LEU A 28 -4.48 0.67 21.57
C LEU A 28 -3.82 -0.66 21.20
N TYR A 29 -2.60 -0.59 20.66
CA TYR A 29 -1.77 -1.75 20.35
C TYR A 29 -0.48 -1.69 21.15
N TYR A 30 -0.13 -2.82 21.77
CA TYR A 30 1.06 -2.97 22.61
C TYR A 30 2.03 -3.93 21.91
N PRO A 31 3.06 -3.41 21.20
CA PRO A 31 3.99 -4.24 20.42
C PRO A 31 4.77 -5.27 21.25
N LYS A 32 5.05 -4.96 22.53
CA LYS A 32 5.89 -5.79 23.41
C LYS A 32 5.32 -7.19 23.67
N ASP A 33 3.99 -7.29 23.78
CA ASP A 33 3.31 -8.55 24.11
C ASP A 33 2.18 -8.90 23.12
N ASN A 34 2.10 -8.16 22.01
CA ASN A 34 1.11 -8.30 20.96
C ASN A 34 -0.34 -8.30 21.51
N THR A 35 -0.62 -7.34 22.38
CA THR A 35 -1.96 -7.16 22.95
C THR A 35 -2.66 -5.93 22.38
N ILE A 36 -3.99 -5.96 22.40
CA ILE A 36 -4.85 -4.88 21.94
C ILE A 36 -5.86 -4.50 23.02
N GLU A 37 -6.28 -3.24 23.01
CA GLU A 37 -7.32 -2.71 23.89
C GLU A 37 -8.19 -1.70 23.12
N MET A 38 -9.48 -1.61 23.46
CA MET A 38 -10.39 -0.65 22.85
C MET A 38 -11.20 0.11 23.89
N PHE A 39 -11.25 1.43 23.74
CA PHE A 39 -12.01 2.34 24.58
C PHE A 39 -13.08 3.05 23.76
N ASP A 40 -14.34 3.02 24.24
CA ASP A 40 -15.46 3.75 23.65
C ASP A 40 -15.31 5.24 23.95
N LEU A 41 -15.06 6.04 22.90
CA LEU A 41 -14.82 7.47 23.04
C LEU A 41 -16.06 8.25 23.46
N LYS A 42 -17.25 7.79 23.08
CA LYS A 42 -18.52 8.45 23.39
C LYS A 42 -18.91 8.20 24.85
N ASN A 43 -18.87 6.94 25.26
CA ASN A 43 -19.32 6.51 26.59
C ASN A 43 -18.21 6.51 27.64
N ARG A 44 -16.97 6.81 27.25
CA ARG A 44 -15.78 6.86 28.12
C ARG A 44 -15.61 5.60 28.97
N ARG A 45 -15.73 4.42 28.35
CA ARG A 45 -15.57 3.12 29.01
C ARG A 45 -14.80 2.14 28.14
N HIS A 46 -14.22 1.11 28.76
CA HIS A 46 -13.63 0.01 28.00
C HIS A 46 -14.72 -0.67 27.17
N PHE A 47 -14.43 -0.83 25.88
CA PHE A 47 -15.20 -1.67 24.98
C PHE A 47 -14.60 -3.07 24.94
N LEU A 48 -13.27 -3.16 24.85
CA LEU A 48 -12.49 -4.40 24.92
C LEU A 48 -11.32 -4.15 25.88
N LYS A 49 -11.23 -4.95 26.95
CA LYS A 49 -10.06 -4.92 27.85
C LYS A 49 -8.84 -5.50 27.14
N ARG A 50 -7.64 -5.14 27.60
CA ARG A 50 -6.36 -5.64 27.08
C ARG A 50 -6.38 -7.17 26.91
N THR A 51 -6.27 -7.62 25.67
CA THR A 51 -6.29 -9.04 25.29
C THR A 51 -5.21 -9.32 24.26
N LYS A 52 -4.70 -10.55 24.22
CA LYS A 52 -3.76 -10.97 23.17
C LYS A 52 -4.43 -10.96 21.81
N SER A 53 -3.70 -10.55 20.79
CA SER A 53 -4.06 -10.71 19.40
C SER A 53 -3.03 -11.60 18.72
N GLU A 54 -3.46 -12.69 18.10
CA GLU A 54 -2.55 -13.56 17.34
C GLU A 54 -2.47 -13.16 15.86
N GLN A 55 -3.41 -12.35 15.39
CA GLN A 55 -3.62 -12.09 13.96
C GLN A 55 -3.24 -10.67 13.52
N ILE A 56 -2.97 -9.77 14.47
CA ILE A 56 -2.70 -8.36 14.17
C ILE A 56 -1.21 -8.10 14.31
N THR A 57 -0.62 -7.49 13.29
CA THR A 57 0.76 -7.01 13.32
C THR A 57 0.81 -5.50 13.17
N LEU A 58 1.88 -4.87 13.66
CA LEU A 58 2.08 -3.42 13.53
C LEU A 58 2.10 -2.93 12.07
N ASN A 59 2.49 -3.79 11.13
CA ASN A 59 2.54 -3.44 9.71
C ASN A 59 1.15 -3.18 9.14
N GLU A 60 0.14 -3.91 9.61
CA GLU A 60 -1.26 -3.76 9.22
C GLU A 60 -1.94 -2.55 9.85
N LEU A 61 -1.32 -1.95 10.88
CA LEU A 61 -1.84 -0.76 11.55
C LEU A 61 -1.34 0.50 10.83
N TYR A 62 -2.20 1.09 10.02
CA TYR A 62 -1.98 2.37 9.35
C TYR A 62 -3.30 3.08 9.05
N ILE A 63 -3.27 4.39 8.84
CA ILE A 63 -4.50 5.15 8.53
C ILE A 63 -5.07 4.70 7.17
N GLY A 64 -6.36 4.39 7.17
CA GLY A 64 -7.09 3.81 6.05
C GLY A 64 -7.06 2.28 5.96
N SER A 65 -6.35 1.59 6.87
CA SER A 65 -6.41 0.13 6.98
C SER A 65 -7.69 -0.32 7.69
N THR A 66 -8.11 -1.55 7.36
CA THR A 66 -9.21 -2.25 8.01
C THR A 66 -8.69 -3.52 8.66
N ILE A 67 -8.96 -3.71 9.95
CA ILE A 67 -8.61 -4.95 10.67
C ILE A 67 -9.87 -5.60 11.25
N ASN A 68 -9.80 -6.91 11.48
CA ASN A 68 -10.84 -7.63 12.18
C ASN A 68 -10.49 -7.79 13.67
N VAL A 69 -11.38 -7.34 14.54
CA VAL A 69 -11.30 -7.58 15.99
C VAL A 69 -12.62 -8.18 16.45
N HIS A 70 -12.59 -9.46 16.85
CA HIS A 70 -13.78 -10.18 17.35
C HIS A 70 -14.99 -10.03 16.40
N ALA A 71 -14.78 -10.36 15.12
CA ALA A 71 -15.76 -10.25 14.03
C ALA A 71 -16.25 -8.81 13.70
N ARG A 72 -15.51 -7.77 14.11
CA ARG A 72 -15.78 -6.37 13.74
C ARG A 72 -14.68 -5.84 12.85
N GLN A 73 -15.07 -5.32 11.69
CA GLN A 73 -14.18 -4.60 10.79
C GLN A 73 -13.97 -3.18 11.32
N LEU A 74 -12.79 -2.91 11.84
CA LEU A 74 -12.38 -1.61 12.34
C LEU A 74 -11.58 -0.88 11.28
N ASN A 75 -12.04 0.32 10.92
CA ASN A 75 -11.33 1.21 10.00
C ASN A 75 -10.53 2.24 10.80
N PHE A 76 -9.22 2.30 10.61
CA PHE A 76 -8.40 3.30 11.28
C PHE A 76 -8.44 4.62 10.52
N VAL A 77 -8.99 5.67 11.14
CA VAL A 77 -9.25 6.96 10.48
C VAL A 77 -8.30 8.08 10.92
N ASP A 78 -7.71 7.97 12.12
CA ASP A 78 -6.68 8.91 12.60
C ASP A 78 -5.79 8.21 13.65
N TYR A 79 -4.69 8.86 14.02
CA TYR A 79 -3.90 8.51 15.19
C TYR A 79 -4.58 8.99 16.46
N GLY A 80 -4.53 8.17 17.51
CA GLY A 80 -5.14 8.46 18.81
C GLY A 80 -4.31 9.38 19.70
N ASP A 81 -3.03 9.58 19.36
CA ASP A 81 -2.13 10.53 20.02
C ASP A 81 -0.98 10.98 19.11
N GLU A 82 -0.32 12.07 19.53
CA GLU A 82 0.78 12.70 18.77
C GLU A 82 2.06 11.85 18.75
N TYR A 83 2.29 11.04 19.79
CA TYR A 83 3.42 10.10 19.85
C TYR A 83 3.32 9.09 18.71
N THR A 84 2.17 8.42 18.58
CA THR A 84 1.89 7.43 17.55
C THR A 84 1.96 8.07 16.17
N ARG A 85 1.37 9.27 16.01
CA ARG A 85 1.44 10.03 14.76
C ARG A 85 2.89 10.22 14.32
N LYS A 86 3.74 10.82 15.15
CA LYS A 86 5.15 11.08 14.80
C LYS A 86 5.93 9.80 14.48
N LYS A 87 5.70 8.75 15.27
CA LYS A 87 6.43 7.48 15.13
C LYS A 87 6.03 6.72 13.86
N LEU A 88 4.75 6.72 13.48
CA LEU A 88 4.24 5.89 12.40
C LEU A 88 3.96 6.64 11.09
N SER A 89 3.66 7.94 11.13
CA SER A 89 3.35 8.72 9.91
C SER A 89 4.59 8.90 9.03
N SER A 90 5.74 9.19 9.63
CA SER A 90 7.01 9.42 8.93
C SER A 90 7.59 8.15 8.29
N LYS A 91 7.13 6.97 8.72
CA LYS A 91 7.66 5.67 8.29
C LYS A 91 6.94 5.06 7.09
N LYS A 92 5.80 5.59 6.64
CA LYS A 92 5.01 4.92 5.59
C LYS A 92 4.75 5.87 4.43
N GLU A 93 5.61 5.81 3.42
CA GLU A 93 5.37 6.42 2.12
C GLU A 93 4.39 5.58 1.30
N ARG A 94 3.75 6.23 0.33
CA ARG A 94 2.89 5.58 -0.65
C ARG A 94 3.40 5.88 -2.05
N THR A 95 3.34 4.88 -2.93
CA THR A 95 3.69 5.05 -4.34
C THR A 95 2.77 4.23 -5.24
N LEU A 96 2.60 4.68 -6.47
CA LEU A 96 1.84 3.97 -7.48
C LEU A 96 2.75 2.99 -8.20
N GLY A 97 2.31 1.73 -8.29
CA GLY A 97 2.89 0.77 -9.21
C GLY A 97 1.86 0.27 -10.21
N MET A 98 2.34 -0.14 -11.38
CA MET A 98 1.49 -0.65 -12.45
C MET A 98 2.19 -1.79 -13.19
N ILE A 99 1.48 -2.90 -13.38
CA ILE A 99 1.87 -3.96 -14.30
C ILE A 99 1.22 -3.67 -15.65
N LYS A 100 2.07 -3.56 -16.67
CA LYS A 100 1.68 -3.27 -18.05
C LYS A 100 1.09 -4.50 -18.76
N PRO A 101 0.39 -4.33 -19.90
CA PRO A 101 -0.42 -5.40 -20.49
C PRO A 101 0.34 -6.69 -20.85
N ASP A 102 1.60 -6.59 -21.29
CA ASP A 102 2.46 -7.73 -21.63
C ASP A 102 2.82 -8.61 -20.42
N SER A 103 3.03 -7.96 -19.27
CA SER A 103 3.51 -8.54 -18.03
C SER A 103 2.37 -9.07 -17.15
N MET A 104 1.11 -8.84 -17.55
CA MET A 104 -0.07 -9.33 -16.84
C MET A 104 -0.08 -10.85 -16.66
N LYS A 105 0.45 -11.61 -17.61
CA LYS A 105 0.59 -13.08 -17.50
C LYS A 105 1.55 -13.50 -16.39
N LYS A 106 2.44 -12.61 -15.96
CA LYS A 106 3.45 -12.80 -14.92
C LYS A 106 3.11 -12.11 -13.59
N MET A 107 1.88 -11.59 -13.47
CA MET A 107 1.44 -10.82 -12.31
C MET A 107 1.66 -11.54 -10.97
N GLY A 108 1.39 -12.84 -10.88
CA GLY A 108 1.60 -13.59 -9.63
C GLY A 108 3.05 -13.56 -9.14
N GLU A 109 4.01 -13.72 -10.04
CA GLU A 109 5.45 -13.68 -9.72
C GLU A 109 5.89 -12.25 -9.34
N ILE A 110 5.32 -11.22 -9.98
CA ILE A 110 5.60 -9.82 -9.66
C ILE A 110 5.06 -9.46 -8.27
N LEU A 111 3.83 -9.88 -7.95
CA LEU A 111 3.22 -9.64 -6.64
C LEU A 111 4.02 -10.34 -5.52
N ASP A 112 4.44 -11.58 -5.73
CA ASP A 112 5.30 -12.29 -4.79
C ASP A 112 6.61 -11.53 -4.54
N LEU A 113 7.22 -10.97 -5.59
CA LEU A 113 8.44 -10.15 -5.44
C LEU A 113 8.16 -8.84 -4.67
N ILE A 114 7.04 -8.18 -4.92
CA ILE A 114 6.61 -6.98 -4.18
C ILE A 114 6.47 -7.31 -2.68
N PHE A 115 5.77 -8.39 -2.32
CA PHE A 115 5.58 -8.77 -0.92
C PHE A 115 6.88 -9.23 -0.24
N LYS A 116 7.73 -10.00 -0.94
CA LYS A 116 9.05 -10.42 -0.43
C LYS A 116 9.98 -9.23 -0.17
N ASN A 117 9.79 -8.14 -0.90
CA ASN A 117 10.49 -6.87 -0.66
C ASN A 117 9.75 -5.99 0.36
N GLY A 118 8.84 -6.54 1.18
CA GLY A 118 8.26 -5.86 2.33
C GLY A 118 7.36 -4.67 1.98
N PHE A 119 6.79 -4.64 0.78
CA PHE A 119 5.72 -3.70 0.43
C PHE A 119 4.38 -4.23 0.93
N LEU A 120 3.53 -3.31 1.37
CA LEU A 120 2.11 -3.54 1.55
C LEU A 120 1.36 -3.03 0.31
N ILE A 121 0.48 -3.85 -0.26
CA ILE A 121 -0.44 -3.41 -1.29
C ILE A 121 -1.73 -2.98 -0.62
N THR A 122 -1.97 -1.68 -0.52
CA THR A 122 -3.12 -1.12 0.20
C THR A 122 -4.37 -1.05 -0.68
N LYS A 123 -4.19 -0.92 -1.99
CA LYS A 123 -5.25 -0.94 -3.01
C LYS A 123 -4.72 -1.61 -4.27
N MET A 124 -5.60 -2.29 -5.00
CA MET A 124 -5.29 -2.89 -6.28
C MET A 124 -6.53 -2.84 -7.19
N LYS A 125 -6.34 -2.53 -8.48
CA LYS A 125 -7.43 -2.49 -9.46
C LYS A 125 -6.93 -2.92 -10.85
N LYS A 126 -7.66 -3.85 -11.48
CA LYS A 126 -7.52 -4.15 -12.90
C LYS A 126 -8.29 -3.12 -13.71
N ILE A 127 -7.64 -2.46 -14.66
CA ILE A 127 -8.24 -1.37 -15.44
C ILE A 127 -7.88 -1.57 -16.91
N SER A 128 -8.84 -1.38 -17.80
CA SER A 128 -8.57 -1.18 -19.23
C SER A 128 -8.71 0.31 -19.49
N LEU A 129 -7.59 1.01 -19.67
CA LEU A 129 -7.59 2.46 -19.88
C LEU A 129 -8.13 2.77 -21.27
N SER A 130 -9.09 3.69 -21.34
CA SER A 130 -9.44 4.35 -22.59
C SER A 130 -8.26 5.23 -23.03
N ARG A 131 -8.26 5.61 -24.32
CA ARG A 131 -7.24 6.50 -24.86
C ARG A 131 -7.18 7.84 -24.13
N ASN A 132 -8.33 8.41 -23.77
CA ASN A 132 -8.39 9.69 -23.07
C ASN A 132 -7.81 9.59 -21.66
N GLU A 133 -8.16 8.53 -20.90
CA GLU A 133 -7.58 8.30 -19.57
C GLU A 133 -6.07 8.09 -19.62
N ALA A 134 -5.57 7.38 -20.62
CA ALA A 134 -4.13 7.19 -20.81
C ALA A 134 -3.41 8.50 -21.17
N LEU A 135 -4.01 9.34 -22.02
CA LEU A 135 -3.47 10.65 -22.40
C LEU A 135 -3.36 11.59 -21.20
N GLU A 136 -4.40 11.63 -20.36
CA GLU A 136 -4.43 12.39 -19.12
C GLU A 136 -3.36 11.87 -18.14
N PHE A 137 -3.31 10.55 -17.94
CA PHE A 137 -2.36 9.93 -17.00
C PHE A 137 -0.90 10.15 -17.38
N TYR A 138 -0.57 10.18 -18.68
CA TYR A 138 0.79 10.39 -19.17
C TYR A 138 1.06 11.80 -19.70
N GLN A 139 0.21 12.79 -19.41
CA GLN A 139 0.28 14.14 -19.99
C GLN A 139 1.68 14.80 -19.86
N GLU A 140 2.40 14.55 -18.77
CA GLU A 140 3.77 15.05 -18.56
C GLU A 140 4.76 14.61 -19.65
N HIS A 141 4.47 13.52 -20.36
CA HIS A 141 5.28 12.95 -21.42
C HIS A 141 4.82 13.36 -22.83
N GLN A 142 3.83 14.25 -22.97
CA GLN A 142 3.23 14.59 -24.28
C GLN A 142 4.22 15.12 -25.33
N SER A 143 5.33 15.72 -24.89
CA SER A 143 6.39 16.25 -25.77
C SER A 143 7.44 15.22 -26.17
N LYS A 144 7.37 13.99 -25.65
CA LYS A 144 8.34 12.93 -25.93
C LYS A 144 7.97 12.20 -27.23
N MET A 145 8.99 11.87 -28.03
CA MET A 145 8.80 11.19 -29.32
C MET A 145 8.08 9.83 -29.19
N PHE A 146 8.22 9.15 -28.04
CA PHE A 146 7.59 7.85 -27.77
C PHE A 146 6.15 7.94 -27.24
N PHE A 147 5.61 9.14 -26.99
CA PHE A 147 4.33 9.32 -26.28
C PHE A 147 3.17 8.57 -26.94
N ASN A 148 2.98 8.73 -28.26
CA ASN A 148 1.89 8.06 -28.96
C ASN A 148 1.99 6.53 -28.89
N THR A 149 3.20 6.00 -28.97
CA THR A 149 3.48 4.57 -28.87
C THR A 149 3.20 4.07 -27.45
N LEU A 150 3.57 4.84 -26.42
CA LEU A 150 3.24 4.56 -25.00
C LEU A 150 1.73 4.48 -24.78
N ILE A 151 0.98 5.45 -25.29
CA ILE A 151 -0.49 5.46 -25.20
C ILE A 151 -1.08 4.23 -25.90
N GLN A 152 -0.64 3.93 -27.13
CA GLN A 152 -1.11 2.74 -27.84
C GLN A 152 -0.82 1.45 -27.05
N TYR A 153 0.36 1.35 -26.47
CA TYR A 153 0.77 0.19 -25.69
C TYR A 153 -0.03 0.03 -24.39
N ILE A 154 -0.19 1.08 -23.60
CA ILE A 154 -0.94 1.01 -22.33
C ILE A 154 -2.44 0.76 -22.56
N THR A 155 -2.98 1.20 -23.71
CA THR A 155 -4.38 0.94 -24.10
C THR A 155 -4.58 -0.39 -24.85
N SER A 156 -3.50 -1.14 -25.14
CA SER A 156 -3.59 -2.40 -25.91
C SER A 156 -4.23 -3.56 -25.14
N GLY A 157 -4.37 -3.42 -23.82
CA GLY A 157 -4.96 -4.43 -22.95
C GLY A 157 -5.10 -3.93 -21.52
N PRO A 158 -5.59 -4.79 -20.60
CA PRO A 158 -5.75 -4.42 -19.21
C PRO A 158 -4.39 -4.25 -18.52
N VAL A 159 -4.33 -3.28 -17.61
CA VAL A 159 -3.24 -3.08 -16.65
C VAL A 159 -3.69 -3.48 -15.25
N MET A 160 -2.74 -3.76 -14.37
CA MET A 160 -2.98 -3.87 -12.93
C MET A 160 -2.30 -2.72 -12.22
N ALA A 161 -3.09 -1.80 -11.66
CA ALA A 161 -2.58 -0.69 -10.85
C ALA A 161 -2.67 -1.05 -9.36
N PHE A 162 -1.70 -0.62 -8.57
CA PHE A 162 -1.66 -0.83 -7.13
C PHE A 162 -1.04 0.35 -6.39
N GLU A 163 -1.58 0.61 -5.20
CA GLU A 163 -0.99 1.52 -4.21
C GLU A 163 -0.07 0.69 -3.32
N LEU A 164 1.23 0.96 -3.41
CA LEU A 164 2.26 0.36 -2.56
C LEU A 164 2.51 1.28 -1.37
N MET A 165 2.68 0.67 -0.19
CA MET A 165 3.02 1.38 1.03
C MET A 165 4.18 0.69 1.76
N GLY A 166 5.08 1.48 2.34
CA GLY A 166 6.21 0.97 3.11
C GLY A 166 7.18 2.07 3.54
N GLU A 167 8.24 1.68 4.27
CA GLU A 167 9.36 2.58 4.57
C GLU A 167 10.12 2.89 3.28
N ASN A 168 10.31 4.19 3.00
CA ASN A 168 10.95 4.70 1.78
C ASN A 168 10.38 4.05 0.49
N ALA A 169 9.07 3.89 0.43
CA ALA A 169 8.38 3.13 -0.60
C ALA A 169 8.72 3.62 -2.02
N VAL A 170 8.89 4.92 -2.23
CA VAL A 170 9.19 5.47 -3.55
C VAL A 170 10.57 5.02 -4.02
N GLU A 171 11.60 5.23 -3.20
CA GLU A 171 12.98 4.86 -3.52
C GLU A 171 13.12 3.34 -3.66
N LYS A 172 12.58 2.59 -2.69
CA LYS A 172 12.60 1.13 -2.69
C LYS A 172 11.93 0.56 -3.93
N TRP A 173 10.84 1.19 -4.39
CA TRP A 173 10.12 0.73 -5.58
C TRP A 173 10.94 0.95 -6.84
N ARG A 174 11.58 2.12 -6.98
CA ARG A 174 12.51 2.40 -8.09
C ARG A 174 13.67 1.41 -8.12
N ASN A 175 14.27 1.12 -6.96
CA ASN A 175 15.35 0.14 -6.86
C ASN A 175 14.89 -1.27 -7.25
N LEU A 176 13.68 -1.67 -6.84
CA LEU A 176 13.11 -2.97 -7.19
C LEU A 176 12.76 -3.09 -8.69
N LEU A 177 12.33 -1.99 -9.30
CA LEU A 177 12.06 -1.92 -10.74
C LEU A 177 13.34 -2.13 -11.56
N GLY A 178 14.46 -1.53 -11.13
CA GLY A 178 15.72 -1.51 -11.88
C GLY A 178 15.73 -0.48 -13.02
N PRO A 179 16.81 -0.42 -13.82
CA PRO A 179 16.92 0.47 -14.97
C PRO A 179 15.72 0.41 -15.90
N THR A 180 15.38 1.54 -16.50
CA THR A 180 14.21 1.67 -17.38
C THR A 180 14.32 0.78 -18.62
N ASP A 181 15.51 0.67 -19.21
CA ASP A 181 15.76 -0.26 -20.30
C ASP A 181 15.91 -1.69 -19.76
N SER A 182 15.13 -2.64 -20.30
CA SER A 182 15.13 -4.02 -19.81
C SER A 182 16.41 -4.78 -20.14
N ALA A 183 17.14 -4.41 -21.20
CA ALA A 183 18.43 -5.02 -21.53
C ALA A 183 19.52 -4.51 -20.57
N GLU A 184 19.54 -3.21 -20.29
CA GLU A 184 20.38 -2.60 -19.26
C GLU A 184 20.06 -3.20 -17.88
N ALA A 185 18.78 -3.34 -17.54
CA ALA A 185 18.37 -3.96 -16.28
C ALA A 185 18.87 -5.41 -16.16
N ARG A 186 18.89 -6.19 -17.25
CA ARG A 186 19.44 -7.55 -17.25
C ARG A 186 20.93 -7.59 -16.96
N SER A 187 21.70 -6.59 -17.40
CA SER A 187 23.14 -6.50 -17.09
C SER A 187 23.41 -5.95 -15.69
N GLU A 188 22.76 -4.86 -15.30
CA GLU A 188 23.11 -4.11 -14.09
C GLU A 188 22.36 -4.56 -12.83
N ALA A 189 21.11 -5.01 -12.99
CA ALA A 189 20.23 -5.41 -11.90
C ALA A 189 19.42 -6.67 -12.28
N PRO A 190 20.06 -7.84 -12.46
CA PRO A 190 19.44 -9.03 -13.05
C PRO A 190 18.24 -9.58 -12.27
N TYR A 191 18.13 -9.24 -10.98
CA TYR A 191 17.03 -9.65 -10.12
C TYR A 191 15.87 -8.64 -10.07
N SER A 192 16.01 -7.49 -10.74
CA SER A 192 14.98 -6.45 -10.81
C SER A 192 13.74 -6.89 -11.60
N ILE A 193 12.61 -6.20 -11.39
CA ILE A 193 11.37 -6.49 -12.10
C ILE A 193 11.55 -6.31 -13.61
N ARG A 194 12.15 -5.20 -14.04
CA ARG A 194 12.33 -4.90 -15.47
C ARG A 194 13.29 -5.89 -16.14
N ALA A 195 14.33 -6.38 -15.43
CA ALA A 195 15.21 -7.42 -15.95
C ALA A 195 14.48 -8.76 -16.17
N ARG A 196 13.68 -9.18 -15.20
CA ARG A 196 13.02 -10.51 -15.17
C ARG A 196 11.79 -10.61 -16.04
N PHE A 197 11.02 -9.53 -16.15
CA PHE A 197 9.70 -9.53 -16.79
C PHE A 197 9.58 -8.56 -17.98
N GLY A 198 10.54 -7.65 -18.15
CA GLY A 198 10.55 -6.70 -19.25
C GLY A 198 10.84 -7.37 -20.58
N THR A 199 9.89 -7.30 -21.52
CA THR A 199 9.98 -7.96 -22.83
C THR A 199 10.78 -7.17 -23.86
N GLY A 200 11.39 -6.04 -23.48
CA GLY A 200 12.34 -5.31 -24.32
C GLY A 200 11.74 -4.80 -25.63
N GLY A 201 11.09 -3.64 -25.59
CA GLY A 201 10.88 -2.83 -26.78
C GLY A 201 11.73 -1.57 -26.65
N ILE A 202 12.58 -1.32 -27.64
CA ILE A 202 13.53 -0.18 -27.81
C ILE A 202 12.81 1.20 -27.76
N PHE A 203 11.51 1.22 -27.46
CA PHE A 203 10.61 2.36 -27.57
C PHE A 203 9.95 2.79 -26.25
N PHE A 204 10.17 2.08 -25.14
CA PHE A 204 9.48 2.35 -23.87
C PHE A 204 10.46 2.66 -22.75
N GLN A 205 11.12 3.81 -22.88
CA GLN A 205 11.87 4.38 -21.77
C GLN A 205 10.92 5.20 -20.87
N ASP A 206 10.17 4.52 -20.01
CA ASP A 206 9.39 5.20 -18.97
C ASP A 206 10.25 5.37 -17.71
N PRO A 207 10.36 6.59 -17.14
CA PRO A 207 11.04 6.81 -15.87
C PRO A 207 10.44 5.95 -14.74
#